data_AF-A0A8B8MZ89-F1
#
_entry.id   AF-A0A8B8MZ89-F1
#
_cell.length_a   1.000
_cell.length_b   1.000
_cell.length_c   1.000
_cell.angle_alpha   90.00
_cell.angle_beta   90.00
_cell.angle_gamma   90.00
#
_symmetry.space_group_name_H-M   'P 1'
#
loop_
_entity.id
_entity.type
_entity.pdbx_description
1 polymer ?
#
loop_
_entity_poly.entity_id
_entity_poly.type
_entity_poly.pdbx_seq_one_letter_code
_entity_poly.pdbx_strand_id
1 'polypeptide(L)'
;MHDYRAKIETELSGICAGILKLLDSRLIPSTASGDSKVFYLKMKGDYHRYLAEFKTGAERKEATESTLTAYKAAQVCPFGHRLCNFVE
;
A
#
# COMPACT_ATOMS: atom_id res chain seq x y z
N MET A 1 13.09 1.17 27.48
CA MET A 1 13.52 0.96 26.07
C MET A 1 12.39 0.45 25.17
N HIS A 2 11.40 -0.30 25.68
CA HIS A 2 10.26 -0.75 24.86
C HIS A 2 9.25 0.37 24.53
N ASP A 3 9.06 1.36 25.40
CA ASP A 3 8.06 2.43 25.21
C ASP A 3 8.34 3.34 24.00
N TYR A 4 9.62 3.61 23.72
CA TYR A 4 10.00 4.40 22.55
C TYR A 4 9.68 3.67 21.25
N ARG A 5 9.88 2.35 21.22
CA ARG A 5 9.57 1.51 20.06
C ARG A 5 8.06 1.47 19.81
N ALA A 6 7.28 1.28 20.87
CA ALA A 6 5.82 1.30 20.81
C ALA A 6 5.25 2.66 20.36
N LYS A 7 5.84 3.79 20.81
CA LYS A 7 5.47 5.12 20.32
C LYS A 7 5.71 5.28 18.82
N ILE A 8 6.90 4.87 18.34
CA ILE A 8 7.24 4.93 16.92
C ILE A 8 6.28 4.05 16.10
N GLU A 9 5.99 2.83 16.55
CA GLU A 9 5.05 1.92 15.87
C GLU A 9 3.63 2.51 15.80
N THR A 10 3.18 3.18 16.86
CA THR A 10 1.86 3.83 16.90
C THR A 10 1.78 5.01 15.92
N GLU A 11 2.77 5.90 15.95
CA GLU A 11 2.83 7.05 15.05
C GLU A 11 2.92 6.60 13.59
N LEU A 12 3.76 5.59 13.31
CA LEU A 12 3.94 5.06 11.96
C LEU A 12 2.68 4.37 11.44
N SER A 13 1.98 3.61 12.29
CA SER A 13 0.68 3.02 11.94
C SER A 13 -0.37 4.11 11.67
N GLY A 14 -0.37 5.21 12.43
CA GLY A 14 -1.27 6.34 12.23
C GLY A 14 -1.02 7.07 10.91
N ILE A 15 0.25 7.35 10.61
CA ILE A 15 0.66 7.98 9.33
C ILE A 15 0.28 7.07 8.16
N CYS A 16 0.57 5.77 8.26
CA CYS A 16 0.27 4.81 7.20
C CYS A 16 -1.24 4.72 6.92
N ALA A 17 -2.06 4.65 7.96
CA ALA A 17 -3.52 4.66 7.85
C ALA A 17 -4.04 5.98 7.24
N GLY A 18 -3.46 7.12 7.61
CA GLY A 18 -3.80 8.43 7.03
C GLY A 18 -3.52 8.51 5.54
N ILE A 19 -2.35 8.03 5.10
CA ILE A 19 -1.96 8.00 3.69
C ILE A 19 -2.85 7.04 2.91
N LEU A 20 -3.10 5.83 3.42
CA LEU A 20 -4.03 4.85 2.83
C LEU A 20 -5.42 5.45 2.60
N LYS A 21 -5.96 6.17 3.59
CA LYS A 21 -7.27 6.82 3.50
C LYS A 21 -7.28 7.93 2.45
N LEU A 22 -6.23 8.73 2.34
CA LEU A 22 -6.09 9.76 1.31
C LEU A 22 -6.04 9.13 -0.09
N LEU A 23 -5.25 8.06 -0.27
CA LEU A 23 -5.17 7.33 -1.52
C LEU A 23 -6.54 6.84 -1.99
N ASP A 24 -7.29 6.21 -1.09
CA ASP A 24 -8.60 5.65 -1.40
C ASP A 24 -9.67 6.73 -1.65
N SER A 25 -9.70 7.79 -0.84
CA SER A 25 -10.74 8.82 -0.90
C SER A 25 -10.52 9.87 -1.99
N ARG A 26 -9.27 10.17 -2.34
CA ARG A 26 -8.95 11.24 -3.30
C ARG A 26 -8.21 10.73 -4.52
N LEU A 27 -7.12 9.99 -4.34
CA LEU A 27 -6.24 9.70 -5.46
C LEU A 27 -6.84 8.67 -6.43
N ILE A 28 -7.44 7.57 -5.93
CA ILE A 28 -8.09 6.57 -6.79
C ILE A 28 -9.30 7.13 -7.57
N PRO A 29 -10.25 7.87 -6.97
CA PRO A 29 -11.39 8.40 -7.71
C PRO A 29 -11.07 9.65 -8.54
N SER A 30 -10.04 10.43 -8.19
CA SER A 30 -9.65 11.62 -8.94
C SER A 30 -8.80 11.30 -10.18
N THR A 31 -8.29 10.08 -10.34
CA THR A 31 -7.45 9.71 -11.47
C THR A 31 -8.27 9.20 -12.64
N ALA A 32 -8.37 10.03 -13.68
CA ALA A 32 -9.01 9.66 -14.94
C ALA A 32 -8.13 8.75 -15.82
N SER A 33 -6.79 8.84 -15.70
CA SER A 33 -5.83 8.06 -16.49
C SER A 33 -5.43 6.75 -15.81
N GLY A 34 -5.48 5.65 -16.56
CA GLY A 34 -5.15 4.30 -16.09
C GLY A 34 -3.73 4.17 -15.53
N ASP A 35 -2.75 4.84 -16.12
CA ASP A 35 -1.35 4.82 -15.66
C ASP A 35 -1.17 5.42 -14.27
N SER A 36 -1.86 6.53 -13.98
CA SER A 36 -1.82 7.16 -12.66
C SER A 36 -2.48 6.27 -11.60
N LYS A 37 -3.58 5.59 -11.96
CA LYS A 37 -4.26 4.65 -11.07
C LYS A 37 -3.35 3.48 -10.66
N VAL A 38 -2.56 2.94 -11.60
CA VAL A 38 -1.57 1.88 -11.32
C VAL A 38 -0.49 2.38 -10.35
N PHE A 39 -0.01 3.61 -10.52
CA PHE A 39 0.96 4.22 -9.61
C PHE A 39 0.44 4.29 -8.16
N TYR A 40 -0.80 4.75 -7.96
CA TYR A 40 -1.39 4.83 -6.62
C TYR A 40 -1.71 3.45 -6.03
N LEU A 41 -2.13 2.48 -6.85
CA LEU A 41 -2.34 1.11 -6.40
C LEU A 41 -1.02 0.43 -5.96
N LYS A 42 0.08 0.69 -6.67
CA LYS A 42 1.42 0.22 -6.27
C LYS A 42 1.84 0.85 -4.93
N MET A 43 1.64 2.17 -4.80
CA MET A 43 1.92 2.91 -3.57
C MET A 43 1.07 2.38 -2.39
N LYS A 44 -0.21 2.05 -2.61
CA LYS A 44 -1.09 1.40 -1.64
C LYS A 44 -0.52 0.05 -1.17
N GLY A 45 0.02 -0.75 -2.10
CA GLY A 45 0.68 -2.02 -1.80
C GLY A 45 1.94 -1.84 -0.94
N ASP A 46 2.78 -0.84 -1.22
CA ASP A 46 3.96 -0.55 -0.41
C ASP A 46 3.61 -0.14 1.03
N TYR A 47 2.53 0.63 1.24
CA TYR A 47 2.05 0.97 2.58
C TYR A 47 1.52 -0.24 3.36
N HIS A 48 0.80 -1.15 2.70
CA HIS A 48 0.40 -2.41 3.34
C HIS A 48 1.59 -3.34 3.62
N ARG A 49 2.62 -3.35 2.77
CA ARG A 49 3.88 -4.05 3.03
C ARG A 49 4.59 -3.48 4.25
N TYR A 50 4.70 -2.15 4.37
CA TYR A 50 5.24 -1.51 5.57
C TYR A 50 4.43 -1.93 6.81
N LEU A 51 3.10 -1.88 6.78
CA LEU A 51 2.26 -2.35 7.89
C LEU A 51 2.52 -3.83 8.25
N ALA A 52 2.75 -4.69 7.26
CA ALA A 52 3.05 -6.11 7.48
C ALA A 52 4.43 -6.37 8.12
N GLU A 53 5.40 -5.47 7.91
CA GLU A 53 6.72 -5.54 8.56
C GLU A 53 6.65 -5.20 10.06
N PHE A 54 5.82 -4.24 10.44
CA PHE A 54 5.65 -3.85 11.85
C PHE A 54 4.65 -4.74 12.60
N LYS A 55 3.56 -5.16 11.94
CA LYS A 55 2.54 -5.98 12.59
C LYS A 55 2.92 -7.47 12.61
N THR A 56 2.59 -8.13 13.72
CA THR A 56 2.82 -9.57 13.93
C THR A 56 1.48 -10.30 14.11
N GLY A 57 1.43 -11.57 13.69
CA GLY A 57 0.23 -12.41 13.87
C GLY A 57 -0.82 -12.27 12.77
N ALA A 58 -2.10 -12.14 13.14
CA ALA A 58 -3.23 -12.16 12.23
C ALA A 58 -3.30 -10.91 11.32
N GLU A 59 -2.97 -9.73 11.85
CA GLU A 59 -2.97 -8.48 11.07
C GLU A 59 -1.95 -8.48 9.93
N ARG A 60 -0.85 -9.25 10.06
CA ARG A 60 0.10 -9.43 8.96
C ARG A 60 -0.52 -10.18 7.79
N LYS A 61 -1.30 -11.24 8.05
CA LYS A 61 -1.94 -12.03 6.99
C LYS A 61 -2.94 -11.17 6.22
N GLU A 62 -3.78 -10.43 6.93
CA GLU A 62 -4.78 -9.55 6.34
C GLU A 62 -4.13 -8.39 5.55
N ALA A 63 -3.05 -7.82 6.05
CA ALA A 63 -2.24 -6.83 5.33
C ALA A 63 -1.56 -7.43 4.09
N THR A 64 -1.09 -8.68 4.16
CA THR A 64 -0.49 -9.39 3.01
C THR A 64 -1.52 -9.67 1.93
N GLU A 65 -2.71 -10.12 2.29
CA GLU A 65 -3.81 -10.35 1.35
C GLU A 65 -4.29 -9.04 0.70
N SER A 66 -4.37 -7.96 1.47
CA SER A 66 -4.68 -6.62 0.96
C SER A 66 -3.59 -6.10 0.03
N THR A 67 -2.31 -6.36 0.35
CA THR A 67 -1.16 -6.03 -0.52
C THR A 67 -1.25 -6.79 -1.83
N LEU A 68 -1.47 -8.11 -1.76
CA LEU A 68 -1.57 -8.98 -2.93
C LEU A 68 -2.73 -8.56 -3.83
N THR A 69 -3.85 -8.17 -3.24
CA THR A 69 -5.04 -7.71 -3.96
C THR A 69 -4.79 -6.36 -4.62
N ALA A 70 -4.13 -5.41 -3.94
CA ALA A 70 -3.73 -4.12 -4.51
C ALA A 70 -2.73 -4.29 -5.67
N TYR A 71 -1.71 -5.14 -5.50
CA TYR A 71 -0.73 -5.44 -6.54
C TYR A 71 -1.35 -6.19 -7.72
N LYS A 72 -2.24 -7.15 -7.49
CA LYS A 72 -3.02 -7.80 -8.56
C LYS A 72 -3.89 -6.80 -9.30
N ALA A 73 -4.58 -5.90 -8.59
CA ALA A 73 -5.36 -4.84 -9.22
C ALA A 73 -4.50 -3.88 -10.04
N ALA A 74 -3.27 -3.60 -9.60
CA ALA A 74 -2.29 -2.82 -10.36
C ALA A 74 -1.77 -3.57 -11.61
N GLN A 75 -1.54 -4.89 -11.51
CA GLN A 75 -1.05 -5.72 -12.61
C GLN A 75 -2.10 -6.04 -13.68
N VAL A 76 -3.39 -6.09 -13.30
CA VAL A 76 -4.50 -6.45 -14.20
C VAL A 76 -4.89 -5.31 -15.15
N CYS A 77 -4.34 -4.09 -15.00
CA CYS A 77 -4.56 -3.01 -15.96
C CYS A 77 -3.83 -3.32 -17.28
N PRO A 78 -4.54 -3.68 -18.38
CA PRO A 78 -3.94 -4.30 -19.55
C PRO A 78 -3.48 -3.27 -20.58
N PHE A 79 -2.69 -2.29 -20.16
CA PHE A 79 -2.02 -1.36 -21.08
C PHE A 79 -0.50 -1.49 -20.99
N GLY A 80 0.02 -2.43 -21.79
CA GLY A 80 1.33 -2.32 -22.46
C GLY A 80 2.58 -2.21 -21.59
N HIS A 81 3.07 -3.34 -21.08
CA HIS A 81 4.47 -3.80 -21.24
C HIS A 81 5.65 -2.83 -20.94
N ARG A 82 5.50 -1.73 -20.20
CA ARG A 82 6.63 -0.80 -19.95
C ARG A 82 6.90 -0.43 -18.48
N LEU A 83 6.04 -0.81 -17.54
CA LEU A 83 6.22 -0.49 -16.11
C LEU A 83 6.51 -1.70 -15.20
N CYS A 84 6.72 -2.90 -15.77
CA CYS A 84 7.07 -4.09 -14.99
C CYS A 84 8.56 -4.18 -14.55
N ASN A 85 9.46 -3.32 -15.05
CA ASN A 85 10.89 -3.38 -14.67
C ASN A 85 11.25 -2.51 -13.44
N PHE A 86 10.41 -2.51 -12.41
CA PHE A 86 10.77 -1.87 -11.13
C PHE A 86 10.25 -2.66 -9.94
N VAL A 87 10.48 -3.98 -9.97
CA VAL A 87 10.58 -4.87 -8.80
C VAL A 87 11.62 -5.95 -9.16
N GLU A 88 12.85 -5.52 -9.38
CA GLU A 88 14.07 -6.28 -9.03
C GLU A 88 14.98 -5.31 -8.26
#